data_AF-A0A656GME3-F1
#
_entry.id   AF-A0A656GME3-F1
#
_cell.length_a   1.000
_cell.length_b   1.000
_cell.length_c   1.000
_cell.angle_alpha   90.00
_cell.angle_beta   90.00
_cell.angle_gamma   90.00
#
_symmetry.space_group_name_H-M   'P 1'
#
loop_
_entity.id
_entity.type
_entity.pdbx_description
1 polymer ?
#
loop_
_entity_poly.entity_id
_entity_poly.type
_entity_poly.pdbx_seq_one_letter_code
_entity_poly.pdbx_strand_id
1 'polypeptide(L)' 'MGVMDLTAICLCRDHKMPLRVFNMNKPGALLNIVHGGAEGTLIEEAQQ' A
#
# COMPACT_ATOMS: atom_id res chain seq x y z
N MET A 1 5.51 15.29 -4.07
CA MET A 1 5.19 13.85 -3.91
C MET A 1 5.46 13.47 -2.47
N GLY A 2 4.53 13.81 -1.57
CA GLY A 2 4.52 13.33 -0.19
C GLY A 2 3.31 12.41 -0.08
N VAL A 3 3.53 11.09 -0.22
CA VAL A 3 2.45 10.10 -0.19
C VAL A 3 2.04 9.80 1.27
N MET A 4 2.97 9.96 2.22
CA MET A 4 2.77 9.82 3.66
C MET A 4 3.95 10.48 4.42
N ASP A 5 3.76 10.84 5.69
CA ASP A 5 4.85 11.24 6.58
C ASP A 5 5.84 10.09 6.80
N LEU A 6 7.14 10.40 6.87
CA LEU A 6 8.21 9.42 7.09
C LEU A 6 7.98 8.59 8.36
N THR A 7 7.43 9.20 9.42
CA THR A 7 7.11 8.55 10.68
C THR A 7 6.07 7.44 10.53
N ALA A 8 5.05 7.65 9.70
CA ALA A 8 4.02 6.66 9.43
C ALA A 8 4.57 5.47 8.62
N ILE A 9 5.49 5.75 7.67
CA ILE A 9 6.18 4.69 6.93
C ILE A 9 7.05 3.84 7.87
N CYS A 10 7.82 4.48 8.76
CA CYS A 10 8.62 3.77 9.75
C CYS A 10 7.74 2.94 10.71
N LEU A 11 6.62 3.48 11.19
CA LEU A 11 5.74 2.76 12.12
C LEU A 11 5.08 1.53 11.49
N CYS A 12 4.61 1.65 10.24
CA CYS A 12 4.05 0.52 9.51
C CYS A 12 5.13 -0.53 9.19
N ARG A 13 6.35 -0.09 8.89
CA ARG A 13 7.51 -0.96 8.67
C ARG A 13 7.88 -1.73 9.94
N ASP A 14 8.05 -1.04 11.06
CA ASP A 14 8.39 -1.64 12.37
C ASP A 14 7.34 -2.66 12.82
N HIS A 15 6.07 -2.42 12.49
CA HIS A 15 4.95 -3.29 12.84
C HIS A 15 4.62 -4.33 11.74
N LYS A 16 5.45 -4.45 10.70
CA LYS A 16 5.28 -5.40 9.59
C LYS A 16 3.89 -5.34 8.94
N MET A 17 3.31 -4.15 8.85
CA MET A 17 1.98 -3.95 8.25
C MET A 17 2.11 -3.68 6.75
N PRO A 18 1.54 -4.54 5.89
CA PRO A 18 1.57 -4.31 4.45
C PRO A 18 0.72 -3.09 4.08
N LEU A 19 1.30 -2.19 3.30
CA LEU A 19 0.66 -0.96 2.84
C LEU A 19 0.38 -1.04 1.34
N ARG A 20 -0.86 -0.80 0.93
CA ARG A 20 -1.26 -0.79 -0.48
C ARG A 20 -1.64 0.63 -0.90
N VAL A 21 -0.84 1.23 -1.78
CA VAL A 21 -1.12 2.57 -2.33
C VAL A 21 -1.75 2.41 -3.70
N PHE A 22 -2.97 2.91 -3.89
CA PHE A 22 -3.65 2.83 -5.18
C PHE A 22 -4.40 4.10 -5.52
N ASN A 23 -4.80 4.23 -6.78
CA ASN A 23 -5.55 5.39 -7.25
C ASN A 23 -7.05 5.22 -6.96
N MET A 24 -7.58 5.99 -6.01
CA MET A 24 -8.99 5.97 -5.64
C MET A 24 -9.91 6.53 -6.74
N ASN A 25 -9.39 7.34 -7.67
CA ASN A 25 -10.17 7.90 -8.77
C ASN A 25 -10.47 6.89 -9.88
N LYS A 26 -9.82 5.71 -9.86
CA LYS A 26 -10.07 4.66 -10.84
C LYS A 26 -11.26 3.81 -10.35
N PRO A 27 -12.40 3.80 -11.06
CA PRO A 27 -13.55 2.99 -10.67
C PRO A 27 -13.17 1.51 -10.67
N GLY A 28 -13.52 0.80 -9.59
CA GLY A 28 -13.22 -0.63 -9.44
C GLY A 28 -11.80 -0.96 -8.93
N ALA A 29 -10.94 0.05 -8.70
CA ALA A 29 -9.59 -0.18 -8.17
C ALA A 29 -9.60 -0.88 -6.81
N LEU A 30 -10.42 -0.39 -5.86
CA LEU A 30 -10.54 -1.00 -4.53
C LEU A 30 -10.96 -2.48 -4.62
N LEU A 31 -11.98 -2.77 -5.42
CA LEU A 31 -12.51 -4.13 -5.57
C LEU A 31 -11.46 -5.07 -6.17
N ASN A 32 -10.73 -4.60 -7.18
CA ASN A 32 -9.67 -5.37 -7.83
C ASN A 32 -8.52 -5.66 -6.88
N ILE A 33 -8.17 -4.73 -5.99
CA ILE A 33 -7.13 -4.91 -4.96
C ILE A 33 -7.55 -5.94 -3.92
N VAL A 34 -8.80 -5.87 -3.44
CA VAL A 34 -9.33 -6.85 -2.48
C VAL A 34 -9.35 -8.26 -3.07
N HIS A 35 -9.58 -8.39 -4.38
CA HIS A 35 -9.49 -9.66 -5.09
C HIS A 35 -8.05 -10.11 -5.41
N GLY A 36 -7.02 -9.39 -4.96
CA GLY A 36 -5.62 -9.73 -5.20
C GLY A 36 -5.07 -9.30 -6.57
N GLY A 37 -5.81 -8.47 -7.30
CA GLY A 37 -5.36 -7.89 -8.56
C GLY A 37 -4.13 -7.00 -8.38
N ALA A 38 -3.31 -6.85 -9.43
CA ALA A 38 -2.07 -6.06 -9.44
C ALA A 38 -2.30 -4.54 -9.55
N GLU A 39 -3.34 -4.01 -8.90
CA GLU A 39 -3.64 -2.57 -8.88
C GLU A 39 -2.84 -1.88 -7.75
N GLY A 40 -2.24 -0.73 -8.08
CA GLY A 40 -1.46 0.08 -7.16
C GLY A 40 -0.06 -0.47 -6.87
N THR A 41 0.59 0.13 -5.86
CA THR A 41 1.90 -0.27 -5.35
C THR A 41 1.70 -0.98 -4.01
N LEU A 42 2.17 -2.21 -3.94
CA LEU A 42 2.25 -2.97 -2.70
C LEU A 42 3.59 -2.69 -2.03
N ILE A 43 3.54 -2.13 -0.84
CA ILE A 43 4.69 -1.91 0.03
C ILE A 43 4.63 -3.01 1.08
N GLU A 44 5.43 -4.04 0.85
CA GLU A 44 5.68 -5.11 1.81
C GLU A 44 7.13 -4.99 2.26
N GLU A 45 7.40 -5.29 3.53
CA GLU A 45 8.76 -5.62 3.90
C GLU A 45 9.11 -6.94 3.22
N ALA A 46 10.13 -6.92 2.35
CA ALA A 46 10.74 -8.15 1.88
C ALA A 46 11.30 -8.87 3.10
N GLN A 47 10.59 -9.90 3.58
CA GLN A 47 11.16 -10.87 4.50
C GLN A 47 12.31 -11.55 3.77
N GLN A 48 13.54 -11.10 4.06
CA GLN A 48 14.74 -11.91 3.92
C GLN A 48 14.91 -12.76 5.17
#